data_AF-B9M6P8-F1
#
_entry.id   AF-B9M6P8-F1
#
_cell.length_a   1.000
_cell.length_b   1.000
_cell.length_c   1.000
_cell.angle_alpha   90.00
_cell.angle_beta   90.00
_cell.angle_gamma   90.00
#
_symmetry.space_group_name_H-M   'P 1'
#
loop_
_entity.id
_entity.type
_entity.pdbx_description
1 polymer ?
#
loop_
_entity_poly.entity_id
_entity_poly.type
_entity_poly.pdbx_seq_one_letter_code
_entity_poly.pdbx_strand_id
1 'polypeptide(L)'
;MIISLIAAMSENRVIGDKNTIPWDLPADRKRFRSLTLGHPVIMGRKTFESIGFPLDGRKNIIVTRQKDYQARGCLVAHDLPAAIKLAGDVEEIFICGGGDIYRQALPLANRIYLTVIHQVYEGDTYFPKITEEFVEVESNTADNLPSYTFLLLVK
;
A
#
# COMPACT_ATOMS: atom_id res chain seq x y z
N MET A 1 2.46 -14.57 10.87
CA MET A 1 1.91 -13.35 10.27
C MET A 1 2.72 -12.99 9.03
N ILE A 2 2.05 -12.91 7.88
CA ILE A 2 2.58 -12.49 6.58
C ILE A 2 2.51 -10.96 6.50
N ILE A 3 3.59 -10.31 6.04
CA ILE A 3 3.62 -8.88 5.77
C ILE A 3 3.52 -8.66 4.26
N SER A 4 2.40 -8.12 3.83
CA SER A 4 2.10 -7.87 2.42
C SER A 4 2.10 -6.39 2.12
N LEU A 5 2.82 -5.99 1.07
CA LEU A 5 2.73 -4.64 0.51
C LEU A 5 1.66 -4.68 -0.57
N ILE A 6 0.80 -3.67 -0.61
CA ILE A 6 -0.15 -3.49 -1.70
C ILE A 6 -0.02 -2.07 -2.25
N ALA A 7 0.22 -1.95 -3.55
CA ALA A 7 0.46 -0.66 -4.20
C ALA A 7 0.06 -0.69 -5.68
N ALA A 8 -0.30 0.48 -6.20
CA ALA A 8 -0.35 0.74 -7.63
C ALA A 8 0.74 1.74 -7.98
N MET A 9 1.50 1.47 -9.04
CA MET A 9 2.55 2.35 -9.54
C MET A 9 2.53 2.45 -11.06
N SER A 10 2.96 3.59 -11.59
CA SER A 10 3.26 3.79 -13.00
C SER A 10 4.56 3.09 -13.43
N GLU A 11 4.89 3.07 -14.73
CA GLU A 11 6.13 2.48 -15.23
C GLU A 11 7.40 3.07 -14.59
N ASN A 12 7.38 4.37 -14.32
CA ASN A 12 8.47 5.07 -13.63
C ASN A 12 8.37 5.00 -12.09
N ARG A 13 7.56 4.07 -11.55
CA ARG A 13 7.31 3.80 -10.12
C ARG A 13 6.64 4.95 -9.34
N VAL A 14 6.08 5.94 -10.01
CA VAL A 14 5.29 6.98 -9.33
C VAL A 14 4.08 6.32 -8.70
N ILE A 15 3.82 6.69 -7.44
CA ILE A 15 2.64 6.27 -6.66
C ILE A 15 1.81 7.46 -6.18
N GLY A 16 2.30 8.68 -6.37
CA GLY A 16 1.58 9.88 -6.01
C GLY A 16 2.27 11.15 -6.46
N ASP A 17 1.47 12.21 -6.60
CA ASP A 17 1.89 13.59 -6.79
C ASP A 17 1.07 14.48 -5.83
N LYS A 18 1.74 15.34 -5.04
CA LYS A 18 1.09 16.32 -4.16
C LYS A 18 0.02 15.71 -3.23
N ASN A 19 0.31 14.53 -2.67
CA ASN A 19 -0.61 13.71 -1.84
C ASN A 19 -1.86 13.20 -2.56
N THR A 20 -1.84 13.09 -3.89
CA THR A 20 -2.92 12.49 -4.70
C THR A 20 -2.36 11.39 -5.60
N ILE A 21 -3.24 10.51 -6.07
CA ILE A 21 -2.89 9.50 -7.08
C ILE A 21 -3.14 10.13 -8.46
N PRO A 22 -2.16 10.14 -9.40
CA PRO A 22 -2.28 10.89 -10.65
C PRO A 22 -3.09 10.17 -11.74
N TRP A 23 -3.78 9.07 -11.40
CA TRP A 23 -4.64 8.29 -12.29
C TRP A 23 -5.96 7.91 -11.62
N ASP A 24 -6.97 7.63 -12.45
CA ASP A 24 -8.22 7.01 -12.02
C ASP A 24 -8.31 5.57 -12.55
N LEU A 25 -8.10 4.59 -11.67
CA LEU A 25 -8.18 3.17 -12.02
C LEU A 25 -9.17 2.41 -11.10
N PRO A 26 -10.45 2.31 -11.49
CA PRO A 26 -11.48 1.62 -10.70
C PRO A 26 -11.16 0.14 -10.42
N ALA A 27 -10.51 -0.54 -11.37
CA ALA A 27 -10.12 -1.95 -11.23
C ALA A 27 -9.12 -2.15 -10.08
N ASP A 28 -8.16 -1.25 -9.94
CA ASP A 28 -7.19 -1.26 -8.85
C ASP A 28 -7.85 -1.01 -7.50
N ARG A 29 -8.74 -0.01 -7.41
CA ARG A 29 -9.52 0.23 -6.18
C ARG A 29 -10.34 -0.99 -5.76
N LYS A 30 -10.95 -1.70 -6.72
CA LYS A 30 -11.69 -2.93 -6.47
C LYS A 30 -10.77 -4.04 -5.96
N ARG A 31 -9.60 -4.21 -6.58
CA ARG A 31 -8.57 -5.18 -6.16
C ARG A 31 -8.08 -4.88 -4.75
N PHE A 32 -7.70 -3.63 -4.48
CA PHE A 32 -7.27 -3.16 -3.16
C PHE A 32 -8.30 -3.47 -2.09
N ARG A 33 -9.58 -3.12 -2.32
CA ARG A 33 -10.65 -3.45 -1.37
C ARG A 33 -10.79 -4.96 -1.18
N SER A 34 -10.80 -5.74 -2.26
CA SER A 34 -10.99 -7.20 -2.19
C SER A 34 -9.88 -7.90 -1.41
N LEU A 35 -8.62 -7.50 -1.62
CA LEU A 35 -7.47 -8.11 -0.96
C LEU A 35 -7.34 -7.70 0.51
N THR A 36 -7.68 -6.46 0.83
CA THR A 36 -7.48 -5.92 2.19
C THR A 36 -8.68 -6.14 3.12
N LEU A 37 -9.87 -6.44 2.60
CA LEU A 37 -11.09 -6.57 3.43
C LEU A 37 -10.90 -7.65 4.51
N GLY A 38 -11.25 -7.33 5.76
CA GLY A 38 -11.09 -8.24 6.90
C GLY A 38 -9.68 -8.25 7.50
N HIS A 39 -8.69 -7.64 6.84
CA HIS A 39 -7.31 -7.60 7.33
C HIS A 39 -6.95 -6.26 7.99
N PRO A 40 -5.93 -6.22 8.87
CA PRO A 40 -5.32 -4.96 9.28
C PRO A 40 -4.61 -4.27 8.12
N VAL A 41 -4.84 -2.96 8.01
CA VAL A 41 -4.22 -2.09 7.02
C VAL A 41 -3.38 -1.04 7.75
N ILE A 42 -2.10 -0.97 7.39
CA ILE A 42 -1.13 -0.03 7.96
C ILE A 42 -0.75 0.99 6.90
N MET A 43 -0.90 2.27 7.23
CA MET A 43 -0.54 3.36 6.33
C MET A 43 0.04 4.56 7.08
N GLY A 44 0.78 5.40 6.37
CA GLY A 44 1.30 6.65 6.92
C GLY A 44 0.22 7.72 7.03
N ARG A 45 0.41 8.69 7.95
CA ARG A 45 -0.50 9.83 8.15
C ARG A 45 -0.94 10.50 6.85
N LYS A 46 0.00 10.87 5.97
CA LYS A 46 -0.31 11.58 4.71
C LYS A 46 -1.21 10.76 3.77
N THR A 47 -1.01 9.44 3.73
CA THR A 47 -1.84 8.53 2.95
C THR A 47 -3.26 8.47 3.50
N PHE A 48 -3.40 8.37 4.82
CA PHE A 48 -4.71 8.41 5.47
C PHE A 48 -5.43 9.75 5.23
N GLU A 49 -4.73 10.88 5.35
CA GLU A 49 -5.30 12.20 5.09
C GLU A 49 -5.73 12.38 3.63
N SER A 50 -5.00 11.80 2.67
CA SER A 50 -5.39 11.75 1.26
C SER A 50 -6.67 10.93 1.04
N ILE A 51 -6.81 9.79 1.73
CA ILE A 51 -8.03 8.96 1.68
C ILE A 51 -9.21 9.69 2.37
N GLY A 52 -8.94 10.36 3.49
CA GLY A 52 -9.89 11.19 4.23
C GLY A 52 -10.78 10.45 5.24
N PHE A 53 -10.84 9.11 5.19
CA PHE A 53 -11.69 8.32 6.09
C PHE A 53 -11.13 6.91 6.37
N PRO A 54 -11.49 6.28 7.51
CA PRO A 54 -11.16 4.89 7.78
C PRO A 54 -11.74 3.96 6.72
N LEU A 55 -10.93 2.99 6.30
CA LEU A 55 -11.33 2.00 5.33
C LEU A 55 -12.27 0.97 5.97
N ASP A 56 -13.56 0.97 5.60
CA ASP A 56 -14.58 0.09 6.20
C ASP A 56 -14.21 -1.40 6.14
N GLY A 57 -14.57 -2.13 7.21
CA GLY A 57 -14.32 -3.57 7.33
C GLY A 57 -12.84 -3.95 7.51
N ARG A 58 -11.98 -2.97 7.85
CA ARG A 58 -10.54 -3.16 8.06
C ARG A 58 -10.10 -2.54 9.39
N LYS A 59 -9.12 -3.16 10.03
CA LYS A 59 -8.45 -2.57 11.20
C LYS A 59 -7.44 -1.54 10.69
N ASN A 60 -7.81 -0.26 10.75
CA ASN A 60 -7.00 0.84 10.23
C ASN A 60 -5.95 1.28 11.26
N ILE A 61 -4.67 1.24 10.88
CA ILE A 61 -3.54 1.59 11.74
C ILE A 61 -2.70 2.68 11.05
N ILE A 62 -2.61 3.85 11.67
CA ILE A 62 -1.96 5.03 11.11
C ILE A 62 -0.59 5.23 11.77
N VAL A 63 0.46 5.30 10.96
CA VAL A 63 1.83 5.56 11.41
C VAL A 63 2.15 7.05 11.34
N THR A 64 2.54 7.64 12.46
CA THR A 64 2.92 9.05 12.56
C THR A 64 3.88 9.33 13.71
N ARG A 65 4.86 10.21 13.50
CA ARG A 65 5.75 10.68 14.57
C ARG A 65 5.09 11.72 15.48
N GLN A 66 3.97 12.30 15.07
CA GLN A 66 3.23 13.30 15.85
C GLN A 66 2.50 12.61 17.01
N LYS A 67 2.93 12.88 18.25
CA LYS A 67 2.42 12.18 19.45
C LYS A 67 0.96 12.47 19.74
N ASP A 68 0.51 13.68 19.47
CA ASP A 68 -0.87 14.11 19.76
C ASP A 68 -1.84 13.87 18.59
N TYR A 69 -1.40 13.17 17.54
CA TYR A 69 -2.24 12.91 16.38
C TYR A 69 -3.36 11.93 16.71
N GLN A 70 -4.59 12.28 16.33
CA GLN A 70 -5.77 11.47 16.52
C GLN A 70 -6.41 11.17 15.17
N ALA A 71 -6.74 9.90 14.92
CA ALA A 71 -7.51 9.47 13.76
C ALA A 71 -8.73 8.70 14.24
N ARG A 72 -9.90 9.34 14.22
CA ARG A 72 -11.14 8.74 14.70
C ARG A 72 -11.46 7.46 13.91
N GLY A 73 -11.73 6.37 14.63
CA GLY A 73 -12.00 5.06 14.01
C GLY A 73 -10.75 4.32 13.55
N CYS A 74 -9.55 4.81 13.90
CA CYS A 74 -8.28 4.16 13.61
C CYS A 74 -7.46 3.99 14.89
N LEU A 75 -6.49 3.08 14.83
CA LEU A 75 -5.40 3.00 15.79
C LEU A 75 -4.25 3.86 15.31
N VAL A 76 -3.48 4.44 16.23
CA VAL A 76 -2.31 5.26 15.91
C VAL A 76 -1.06 4.61 16.48
N ALA A 77 -0.02 4.53 15.66
CA ALA A 77 1.31 4.03 16.03
C ALA A 77 2.38 5.08 15.71
N HIS A 78 3.48 5.06 16.45
CA HIS A 78 4.54 6.07 16.30
C HIS A 78 5.76 5.63 15.49
N ASP A 79 5.76 4.37 15.08
CA ASP A 79 6.75 3.77 14.19
C ASP A 79 6.12 2.51 13.56
N LEU A 80 6.79 1.98 12.54
CA LEU A 80 6.32 0.79 11.82
C LEU A 80 6.29 -0.47 12.70
N PRO A 81 7.31 -0.78 13.52
CA PRO A 81 7.26 -1.93 14.44
C PRO A 81 6.06 -1.91 15.40
N ALA A 82 5.75 -0.76 15.99
CA ALA A 82 4.59 -0.59 16.86
C ALA A 82 3.28 -0.79 16.10
N ALA A 83 3.19 -0.33 14.85
CA ALA A 83 2.02 -0.55 14.01
C ALA A 83 1.79 -2.04 13.69
N ILE A 84 2.87 -2.76 13.37
CA ILE A 84 2.84 -4.20 13.14
C ILE A 84 2.37 -4.92 14.41
N LYS A 85 2.88 -4.54 15.59
CA LYS A 85 2.43 -5.10 16.86
C LYS A 85 0.94 -4.82 17.14
N LEU A 86 0.44 -3.63 16.82
CA LEU A 86 -0.97 -3.26 16.98
C LEU A 86 -1.91 -4.04 16.05
N ALA A 87 -1.40 -4.60 14.94
CA ALA A 87 -2.20 -5.47 14.07
C ALA A 87 -2.72 -6.71 14.82
N GLY A 88 -1.96 -7.19 15.81
CA GLY A 88 -2.30 -8.35 16.64
C GLY A 88 -1.91 -9.67 16.00
N ASP A 89 -2.41 -10.77 16.58
CA ASP A 89 -2.19 -12.11 16.05
C ASP A 89 -3.15 -12.38 14.90
N VAL A 90 -2.67 -12.15 13.68
CA VAL A 90 -3.41 -12.36 12.43
C VAL A 90 -2.53 -13.08 11.42
N GLU A 91 -3.16 -13.76 10.47
CA GLU A 91 -2.43 -14.47 9.41
C GLU A 91 -1.68 -13.51 8.49
N GLU A 92 -2.27 -12.37 8.13
CA GLU A 92 -1.73 -11.43 7.14
C GLU A 92 -2.12 -9.97 7.44
N ILE A 93 -1.17 -9.06 7.19
CA ILE A 93 -1.35 -7.60 7.28
C ILE A 93 -0.98 -6.92 5.97
N PHE A 94 -1.60 -5.77 5.69
CA PHE A 94 -1.35 -5.02 4.48
C PHE A 94 -0.74 -3.65 4.74
N ILE A 95 0.46 -3.43 4.21
CA ILE A 95 1.10 -2.11 4.15
C ILE A 95 0.57 -1.39 2.91
N CYS A 96 -0.18 -0.31 3.13
CA CYS A 96 -0.90 0.44 2.11
C CYS A 96 -0.23 1.79 1.78
N GLY A 97 1.05 1.94 2.13
CA GLY A 97 1.87 3.11 1.79
C GLY A 97 1.80 4.28 2.78
N GLY A 98 2.28 5.46 2.44
CA GLY A 98 2.92 5.85 1.18
C GLY A 98 4.42 5.53 1.12
N GLY A 99 5.17 6.27 0.29
CA GLY A 99 6.56 5.98 -0.04
C GLY A 99 7.49 5.73 1.15
N ASP A 100 7.40 6.52 2.21
CA ASP A 100 8.23 6.33 3.42
C ASP A 100 7.89 5.05 4.19
N ILE A 101 6.62 4.66 4.23
CA ILE A 101 6.17 3.43 4.89
C ILE A 101 6.56 2.22 4.04
N TYR A 102 6.38 2.28 2.72
CA TYR A 102 6.85 1.22 1.83
C TYR A 102 8.36 1.00 1.94
N ARG A 103 9.17 2.07 1.97
CA ARG A 103 10.63 1.96 2.12
C ARG A 103 11.03 1.24 3.40
N GLN A 104 10.36 1.54 4.51
CA GLN A 104 10.62 0.88 5.80
C GLN A 104 10.13 -0.56 5.84
N ALA A 105 9.01 -0.86 5.17
CA ALA A 105 8.37 -2.17 5.20
C ALA A 105 8.94 -3.18 4.20
N LEU A 106 9.50 -2.73 3.06
CA LEU A 106 9.99 -3.61 2.00
C LEU A 106 10.99 -4.69 2.50
N PRO A 107 11.97 -4.37 3.37
CA PRO A 107 12.88 -5.40 3.90
C PRO A 107 12.19 -6.47 4.74
N LEU A 108 11.06 -6.13 5.36
CA LEU A 108 10.28 -7.01 6.24
C LEU A 108 9.19 -7.79 5.47
N ALA A 109 8.93 -7.43 4.22
CA ALA A 109 7.83 -7.94 3.44
C ALA A 109 8.05 -9.38 2.97
N ASN A 110 6.97 -10.16 2.97
CA ASN A 110 6.92 -11.49 2.37
C ASN A 110 6.30 -11.47 0.97
N ARG A 111 5.36 -10.54 0.73
CA ARG A 111 4.63 -10.44 -0.53
C ARG A 111 4.46 -8.99 -0.98
N ILE A 112 4.33 -8.82 -2.29
CA ILE A 112 3.95 -7.55 -2.92
C ILE A 112 2.80 -7.81 -3.90
N TYR A 113 1.63 -7.29 -3.57
CA TYR A 113 0.50 -7.16 -4.49
C TYR A 113 0.64 -5.85 -5.25
N LEU A 114 1.19 -5.92 -6.45
CA LEU A 114 1.52 -4.75 -7.25
C LEU A 114 0.55 -4.59 -8.40
N THR A 115 0.08 -3.38 -8.65
CA THR A 115 -0.57 -2.99 -9.90
C THR A 115 0.40 -2.10 -10.66
N VAL A 116 0.86 -2.56 -11.82
CA VAL A 116 1.72 -1.78 -12.72
C VAL A 116 0.85 -1.15 -13.79
N ILE A 117 0.83 0.18 -13.86
CA ILE A 117 0.11 0.93 -14.88
C ILE A 117 1.10 1.24 -15.99
N HIS A 118 0.80 0.78 -17.21
CA HIS A 118 1.66 0.90 -18.39
C HIS A 118 1.57 2.29 -19.02
N GLN A 119 1.83 3.29 -18.19
CA GLN A 119 1.95 4.70 -18.53
C GLN A 119 2.97 5.35 -17.60
N VAL A 120 3.58 6.43 -18.08
CA VAL A 120 4.48 7.27 -17.29
C VAL A 120 3.69 8.46 -16.77
N TYR A 121 3.82 8.72 -15.46
CA TYR A 121 3.21 9.87 -14.79
C TYR A 121 4.29 10.73 -14.15
N GLU A 122 4.07 12.03 -14.08
CA GLU A 122 4.85 12.91 -13.21
C GLU A 122 4.40 12.73 -11.75
N GLY A 123 5.33 12.81 -10.80
CA GLY A 123 4.99 12.77 -9.39
C GLY A 123 6.19 12.88 -8.46
N ASP A 124 5.90 13.16 -7.19
CA ASP A 124 6.88 13.42 -6.13
C ASP A 124 7.11 12.20 -5.21
N THR A 125 6.27 11.17 -5.34
CA THR A 125 6.28 10.01 -4.47
C THR A 125 6.43 8.74 -5.29
N TYR A 126 7.41 7.92 -4.94
CA TYR A 126 7.76 6.71 -5.68
C TYR A 126 7.69 5.46 -4.80
N PHE A 127 7.31 4.34 -5.41
CA PHE A 127 7.48 3.02 -4.81
C PHE A 127 8.99 2.70 -4.74
N PRO A 128 9.48 2.11 -3.63
CA PRO A 128 10.88 1.73 -3.53
C PRO A 128 11.27 0.72 -4.63
N LYS A 129 12.56 0.70 -5.00
CA LYS A 129 13.07 -0.30 -5.94
C LYS A 129 12.90 -1.69 -5.34
N ILE A 130 12.18 -2.55 -6.05
CA ILE A 130 12.03 -3.96 -5.70
C ILE A 130 13.36 -4.67 -5.96
N THR A 131 13.77 -5.49 -5.01
CA THR A 131 14.99 -6.29 -5.00
C THR A 131 14.77 -7.63 -5.71
N GLU A 132 15.84 -8.26 -6.16
CA GLU A 132 15.80 -9.54 -6.90
C GLU A 132 15.32 -10.73 -6.06
N GLU A 133 15.20 -10.56 -4.75
CA GLU A 133 14.65 -11.56 -3.83
C GLU A 133 13.14 -11.79 -4.04
N PHE A 134 12.42 -10.84 -4.65
CA PHE A 134 11.00 -10.99 -4.95
C PHE A 134 10.81 -11.57 -6.35
N VAL A 135 10.22 -12.76 -6.42
CA VAL A 135 9.90 -13.44 -7.67
C VAL A 135 8.43 -13.29 -8.03
N GLU A 136 8.15 -13.12 -9.32
CA GLU A 136 6.78 -13.11 -9.84
C GLU A 136 6.19 -14.52 -9.80
N VAL A 137 5.02 -14.66 -9.17
CA VAL A 137 4.29 -15.94 -9.10
C VAL A 137 2.91 -15.88 -9.73
N GLU A 138 2.32 -14.69 -9.85
CA GLU A 138 1.08 -14.47 -10.60
C GLU A 138 1.15 -13.16 -11.37
N SER A 139 0.57 -13.17 -12.57
CA SER A 139 0.47 -12.00 -13.44
C SER A 139 -0.83 -12.04 -14.25
N ASN A 140 -1.51 -10.90 -14.33
CA ASN A 140 -2.72 -10.74 -15.12
C ASN A 140 -2.75 -9.33 -15.73
N THR A 141 -2.68 -9.26 -17.05
CA THR A 141 -2.68 -8.01 -17.81
C THR A 141 -4.06 -7.73 -18.38
N ALA A 142 -4.49 -6.47 -18.28
CA ALA A 142 -5.68 -5.97 -18.94
C ALA A 142 -5.30 -4.84 -19.89
N ASP A 143 -5.57 -5.04 -21.18
CA ASP A 143 -5.25 -4.11 -22.26
C ASP A 143 -6.29 -2.99 -22.44
N ASN A 144 -6.92 -2.57 -21.35
CA ASN A 144 -7.81 -1.40 -21.36
C ASN A 144 -6.99 -0.10 -21.43
N LEU A 145 -7.62 1.07 -21.50
CA LEU A 145 -6.95 2.36 -21.38
C LEU A 145 -7.26 2.96 -19.99
N PRO A 146 -6.26 3.22 -19.13
CA PRO A 146 -4.85 2.81 -19.25
C PRO A 146 -4.68 1.28 -19.17
N SER A 147 -3.64 0.74 -19.82
CA SER A 147 -3.30 -0.68 -19.69
C SER A 147 -2.59 -0.90 -18.37
N TYR A 148 -2.82 -2.05 -17.74
CA TYR A 148 -2.22 -2.37 -16.45
C TYR A 148 -2.03 -3.86 -16.26
N THR A 149 -1.08 -4.22 -15.39
CA THR A 149 -0.83 -5.60 -14.95
C THR A 149 -0.98 -5.70 -13.44
N PHE A 150 -1.77 -6.67 -12.99
CA PHE A 150 -1.76 -7.12 -11.61
C PHE A 150 -0.70 -8.19 -11.43
N LEU A 151 0.23 -7.96 -10.49
CA LEU A 151 1.28 -8.88 -10.12
C LEU A 151 1.12 -9.33 -8.67
N LEU A 152 1.51 -10.56 -8.40
CA LEU A 152 1.89 -11.04 -7.07
C LEU A 152 3.37 -11.40 -7.10
N LEU A 153 4.14 -10.73 -6.24
CA LEU A 153 5.54 -11.04 -6.02
C LEU A 153 5.71 -11.65 -4.63
N VAL A 154 6.55 -12.68 -4.51
CA VAL A 154 6.81 -13.38 -3.24
C VAL A 154 8.31 -13.45 -3.00
N LYS A 155 8.72 -13.25 -1.75
CA LYS A 155 10.09 -13.45 -1.28
C LYS A 155 10.28 -14.87 -0.74
#